data_AF-A0ABD2IRK2-F1
#
_entry.id   AF-A0ABD2IRK2-F1
#
_cell.length_a   1.000
_cell.length_b   1.000
_cell.length_c   1.000
_cell.angle_alpha   90.00
_cell.angle_beta   90.00
_cell.angle_gamma   90.00
#
_symmetry.space_group_name_H-M   'P 1'
#
loop_
_entity.id
_entity.type
_entity.pdbx_description
1 polymer ?
#
loop_
_entity_poly.entity_id
_entity_poly.type
_entity_poly.pdbx_seq_one_letter_code
_entity_poly.pdbx_strand_id
1 'polypeptide(L)'
;MGKDKNGGYDPDIYGNWQYEEKPCACDCSYLRAKNFYRVECDFMNRTTKRWANAGRVTLGLLSAPLLFVPVVNELVARPQLQSVGQDITHTALEVHYECGLCGQIAYRTYEIVCEDVTSDRWGRYMKTYGDEPIFGIGTTEFDGIQRVFDGMWKNYHLIYRNCKDWTSEMVERLS
;
A
#
# COMPACT_ATOMS: atom_id res chain seq x y z
N MET A 1 4.37 -11.42 20.53
CA MET A 1 3.28 -11.26 19.54
C MET A 1 2.41 -10.10 19.99
N GLY A 2 2.71 -8.89 19.52
CA GLY A 2 1.96 -7.69 19.86
C GLY A 2 0.68 -7.62 19.03
N LYS A 3 -0.45 -7.40 19.70
CA LYS A 3 -1.71 -7.03 19.05
C LYS A 3 -1.60 -5.57 18.60
N ASP A 4 -1.54 -5.37 17.30
CA ASP A 4 -1.80 -4.15 16.58
C ASP A 4 -3.22 -3.64 16.92
N LYS A 5 -3.29 -2.66 17.82
CA LYS A 5 -4.54 -2.07 18.32
C LYS A 5 -5.25 -1.18 17.30
N ASN A 6 -4.73 -1.05 16.07
CA ASN A 6 -5.21 -0.10 15.07
C ASN A 6 -5.77 -0.74 13.80
N GLY A 7 -5.97 -2.07 13.74
CA GLY A 7 -6.63 -2.74 12.60
C GLY A 7 -6.07 -2.37 11.21
N GLY A 8 -4.82 -1.89 11.16
CA GLY A 8 -4.20 -1.33 9.98
C GLY A 8 -3.50 -2.39 9.14
N TYR A 9 -3.15 -2.03 7.92
CA TYR A 9 -2.32 -2.84 7.04
C TYR A 9 -0.93 -3.04 7.67
N ASP A 10 -0.51 -4.30 7.87
CA ASP A 10 0.88 -4.63 8.22
C ASP A 10 1.62 -5.13 6.96
N PRO A 11 2.51 -4.32 6.39
CA PRO A 11 3.24 -4.66 5.17
C PRO A 11 4.17 -5.86 5.34
N ASP A 12 4.65 -6.13 6.55
CA ASP A 12 5.55 -7.26 6.82
C ASP A 12 4.77 -8.58 6.84
N ILE A 13 3.48 -8.54 7.19
CA ILE A 13 2.61 -9.72 7.22
C ILE A 13 1.98 -9.99 5.85
N TYR A 14 1.52 -8.96 5.14
CA TYR A 14 0.69 -9.13 3.95
C TYR A 14 1.42 -8.88 2.63
N GLY A 15 2.38 -7.95 2.63
CA GLY A 15 3.15 -7.59 1.45
C GLY A 15 4.33 -8.51 1.14
N ASN A 16 4.69 -9.40 2.08
CA ASN A 16 5.94 -10.18 2.02
C ASN A 16 7.15 -9.26 1.77
N TRP A 17 7.31 -8.29 2.65
CA TRP A 17 8.35 -7.28 2.56
C TRP A 17 9.73 -7.91 2.54
N GLN A 18 10.52 -7.62 1.52
CA GLN A 18 11.93 -7.95 1.52
C GLN A 18 12.72 -6.74 2.01
N TYR A 19 13.33 -6.92 3.17
CA TYR A 19 14.41 -6.06 3.59
C TYR A 19 15.56 -6.25 2.61
N GLU A 20 15.89 -5.19 1.89
CA GLU A 20 17.17 -5.15 1.20
C GLU A 20 18.25 -4.65 2.14
N GLU A 21 19.50 -5.02 1.83
CA GLU A 21 20.65 -4.49 2.54
C GLU A 21 20.55 -2.96 2.57
N LYS A 22 20.96 -2.37 3.69
CA LYS A 22 21.01 -0.91 3.84
C LYS A 22 21.59 -0.28 2.56
N PRO A 23 21.09 0.89 2.14
CA PRO A 23 21.80 1.66 1.11
C PRO A 23 23.28 1.73 1.51
N CYS A 24 24.16 1.81 0.51
CA CYS A 24 25.59 1.94 0.75
C CYS A 24 25.90 2.94 1.87
N ALA A 25 27.04 2.78 2.55
CA ALA A 25 27.44 3.71 3.62
C ALA A 25 27.72 5.16 3.14
N CYS A 26 27.60 5.44 1.84
CA CYS A 26 27.67 6.79 1.29
C CYS A 26 26.47 7.64 1.71
N ASP A 27 26.63 8.95 1.64
CA ASP A 27 25.55 9.90 1.92
C ASP A 27 24.40 9.78 0.90
N CYS A 28 23.16 10.00 1.35
CA CYS A 28 21.98 9.90 0.49
C CYS A 28 21.93 10.96 -0.61
N SER A 29 22.68 12.07 -0.46
CA SER A 29 22.86 13.08 -1.51
C SER A 29 23.47 12.53 -2.80
N TYR A 30 24.13 11.36 -2.75
CA TYR A 30 24.66 10.66 -3.93
C TYR A 30 23.68 9.69 -4.57
N LEU A 31 22.52 9.43 -3.97
CA LEU A 31 21.52 8.54 -4.53
C LEU A 31 20.75 9.23 -5.64
N ARG A 32 20.61 8.54 -6.77
CA ARG A 32 19.81 8.96 -7.91
C ARG A 32 18.79 7.89 -8.24
N ALA A 33 17.53 8.26 -8.26
CA ALA A 33 16.44 7.40 -8.72
C ALA A 33 16.62 7.13 -10.21
N LYS A 34 16.59 5.85 -10.57
CA LYS A 34 16.75 5.37 -11.94
C LYS A 34 15.42 4.94 -12.52
N ASN A 35 14.63 4.23 -11.72
CA ASN A 35 13.35 3.67 -12.12
C ASN A 35 12.34 3.86 -11.00
N PHE A 36 11.08 3.96 -11.41
CA PHE A 36 9.93 4.12 -10.53
C PHE A 36 8.90 3.08 -10.93
N TYR A 37 8.28 2.46 -9.94
CA TYR A 37 7.27 1.43 -10.14
C TYR A 37 6.08 1.72 -9.26
N ARG A 38 4.90 1.63 -9.83
CA ARG A 38 3.68 1.47 -9.06
C ARG A 38 3.54 -0.02 -8.76
N VAL A 39 3.58 -0.35 -7.47
CA VAL A 39 3.46 -1.74 -7.01
C VAL A 39 2.11 -1.93 -6.32
N GLU A 40 1.44 -3.03 -6.61
CA GLU A 40 0.15 -3.39 -6.01
C GLU A 40 0.26 -4.72 -5.27
N CYS A 41 -0.08 -4.75 -3.98
CA CYS A 41 0.01 -5.93 -3.13
C CYS A 41 -1.31 -6.21 -2.37
N ASP A 42 -1.46 -7.42 -1.82
CA ASP A 42 -2.66 -7.80 -1.06
C ASP A 42 -2.73 -7.00 0.26
N PHE A 43 -3.86 -6.33 0.55
CA PHE A 43 -4.08 -5.60 1.81
C PHE A 43 -4.34 -6.53 3.01
N MET A 44 -4.70 -7.79 2.76
CA MET A 44 -5.00 -8.77 3.81
C MET A 44 -4.74 -10.21 3.33
N ASN A 45 -4.63 -11.16 4.27
CA ASN A 45 -4.42 -12.57 3.94
C ASN A 45 -5.49 -13.09 2.96
N ARG A 46 -5.04 -13.73 1.88
CA ARG A 46 -5.89 -14.31 0.83
C ARG A 46 -7.02 -15.21 1.36
N THR A 47 -6.81 -15.93 2.46
CA THR A 47 -7.85 -16.76 3.07
C THR A 47 -8.97 -15.91 3.65
N THR A 48 -8.66 -14.83 4.35
CA THR A 48 -9.67 -13.87 4.85
C THR A 48 -10.34 -13.12 3.71
N LYS A 49 -9.58 -12.73 2.67
CA LYS A 49 -10.12 -12.18 1.41
C LYS A 49 -11.11 -13.15 0.75
N ARG A 50 -10.77 -14.44 0.69
CA ARG A 50 -11.64 -15.51 0.16
C ARG A 50 -12.90 -15.70 1.00
N TRP A 51 -12.82 -15.68 2.34
CA TRP A 51 -14.00 -15.78 3.21
C TRP A 51 -14.90 -14.55 3.12
N ALA A 52 -14.33 -13.34 3.09
CA ALA A 52 -15.08 -12.10 2.87
C ALA A 52 -15.80 -12.13 1.51
N ASN A 53 -15.13 -12.63 0.46
CA ASN A 53 -15.73 -12.78 -0.86
C ASN A 53 -16.74 -13.95 -0.94
N ALA A 54 -16.50 -15.07 -0.25
CA ALA A 54 -17.40 -16.22 -0.23
C ALA A 54 -18.71 -15.93 0.53
N GLY A 55 -18.63 -15.27 1.70
CA GLY A 55 -19.82 -14.82 2.43
C GLY A 55 -20.70 -13.85 1.63
N ARG A 56 -20.09 -13.09 0.70
CA ARG A 56 -20.81 -12.22 -0.24
C ARG A 56 -21.57 -13.00 -1.32
N VAL A 57 -21.00 -14.09 -1.85
CA VAL A 57 -21.71 -14.96 -2.83
C VAL A 57 -22.93 -15.63 -2.19
N THR A 58 -22.86 -15.99 -0.91
CA THR A 58 -23.99 -16.59 -0.18
C THR A 58 -25.13 -15.60 0.06
N LEU A 59 -24.83 -14.31 0.31
CA LEU A 59 -25.83 -13.25 0.47
C LEU A 59 -26.46 -12.79 -0.86
N GLY A 60 -25.76 -12.94 -2.00
CA GLY A 60 -26.27 -12.58 -3.32
C GLY A 60 -27.27 -13.58 -3.94
N LEU A 61 -27.36 -14.80 -3.40
CA LEU A 61 -28.25 -15.86 -3.90
C LEU A 61 -29.46 -16.15 -3.00
N LEU A 62 -29.53 -15.54 -1.80
CA LEU A 62 -30.58 -15.83 -0.83
C LEU A 62 -31.45 -14.60 -0.55
N SER A 63 -32.26 -14.23 -1.55
CA SER A 63 -33.60 -13.74 -1.29
C SER A 63 -34.51 -14.92 -0.90
N ALA A 64 -34.33 -15.44 0.32
CA ALA A 64 -35.30 -16.27 1.04
C ALA A 64 -34.96 -16.27 2.56
N PRO A 65 -35.95 -16.24 3.47
CA PRO A 65 -35.73 -15.85 4.86
C PRO A 65 -35.38 -17.04 5.79
N LEU A 66 -34.74 -16.71 6.93
CA LEU A 66 -34.49 -17.50 8.14
C LEU A 66 -33.27 -18.46 8.05
N LEU A 67 -32.32 -18.51 8.99
CA LEU A 67 -32.47 -18.79 10.41
C LEU A 67 -31.26 -18.32 11.25
N PHE A 68 -31.57 -17.72 12.41
CA PHE A 68 -30.89 -17.76 13.71
C PHE A 68 -29.42 -18.22 13.77
N VAL A 69 -28.53 -17.27 14.06
CA VAL A 69 -27.35 -17.48 14.91
C VAL A 69 -27.50 -16.53 16.11
N PRO A 70 -27.47 -17.01 17.37
CA PRO A 70 -27.65 -16.14 18.51
C PRO A 70 -26.36 -15.36 18.81
N VAL A 71 -26.50 -14.04 18.83
CA VAL A 71 -25.84 -13.10 19.74
C VAL A 71 -24.30 -13.19 19.84
N VAL A 72 -23.64 -12.32 19.08
CA VAL A 72 -22.77 -11.31 19.71
C VAL A 72 -23.33 -9.96 19.27
N ASN A 73 -23.87 -9.24 20.25
CA ASN A 73 -24.45 -7.90 20.11
C ASN A 73 -23.41 -6.90 19.60
N GLU A 74 -23.90 -5.86 18.92
CA GLU A 74 -23.19 -4.66 18.41
C GLU A 74 -22.60 -4.71 17.00
N LEU A 75 -23.47 -4.77 15.98
CA LEU A 75 -23.25 -4.05 14.72
C LEU A 75 -24.58 -3.90 13.96
N VAL A 76 -25.58 -3.34 14.62
CA VAL A 76 -26.74 -2.74 13.94
C VAL A 76 -26.43 -1.28 13.70
N ALA A 77 -25.69 -1.02 12.64
CA ALA A 77 -25.64 0.27 11.95
C ALA A 77 -25.45 0.02 10.46
N ARG A 78 -26.56 -0.13 9.73
CA ARG A 78 -26.59 0.10 8.26
C ARG A 78 -26.61 1.63 8.05
N PRO A 79 -26.10 2.20 6.94
CA PRO A 79 -26.14 1.61 5.60
C PRO A 79 -24.84 1.78 4.80
N GLN A 80 -24.48 0.78 4.01
CA GLN A 80 -24.40 0.95 2.57
C GLN A 80 -24.13 -0.41 1.95
N LEU A 81 -24.91 -0.67 0.91
CA LEU A 81 -24.62 -1.58 -0.17
C LEU A 81 -23.32 -1.06 -0.85
N GLN A 82 -22.16 -1.15 -0.19
CA GLN A 82 -20.91 -0.57 -0.67
C GLN A 82 -20.29 -1.52 -1.70
N SER A 83 -20.64 -1.22 -2.95
CA SER A 83 -20.05 -1.64 -4.22
C SER A 83 -19.34 -3.00 -4.26
N VAL A 84 -20.03 -3.93 -4.92
CA VAL A 84 -19.48 -5.01 -5.72
C VAL A 84 -18.08 -4.67 -6.27
N GLY A 85 -17.05 -5.39 -5.82
CA GLY A 85 -15.81 -5.57 -6.60
C GLY A 85 -14.59 -4.70 -6.32
N GLN A 86 -14.51 -3.91 -5.24
CA GLN A 86 -13.24 -3.26 -4.91
C GLN A 86 -12.20 -4.29 -4.49
N ASP A 87 -11.22 -4.54 -5.37
CA ASP A 87 -10.03 -5.33 -5.07
C ASP A 87 -9.33 -4.65 -3.88
N ILE A 88 -9.34 -5.33 -2.72
CA ILE A 88 -8.75 -4.80 -1.49
C ILE A 88 -7.24 -5.03 -1.60
N THR A 89 -6.62 -4.20 -2.40
CA THR A 89 -5.19 -4.15 -2.65
C THR A 89 -4.61 -2.84 -2.14
N HIS A 90 -3.34 -2.89 -1.76
CA HIS A 90 -2.55 -1.76 -1.36
C HIS A 90 -1.67 -1.34 -2.54
N THR A 91 -1.57 -0.05 -2.81
CA THR A 91 -0.67 0.49 -3.83
C THR A 91 0.37 1.38 -3.19
N ALA A 92 1.62 1.19 -3.59
CA ALA A 92 2.76 1.96 -3.13
C ALA A 92 3.64 2.39 -4.33
N LEU A 93 4.51 3.37 -4.09
CA LEU A 93 5.54 3.78 -5.04
C LEU A 93 6.88 3.15 -4.65
N GLU A 94 7.37 2.22 -5.46
CA GLU A 94 8.72 1.68 -5.34
C GLU A 94 9.68 2.49 -6.21
N VAL A 95 10.84 2.84 -5.66
CA VAL A 95 11.86 3.65 -6.33
C VAL A 95 13.20 2.91 -6.26
N HIS A 96 13.83 2.77 -7.41
CA HIS A 96 15.15 2.15 -7.54
C HIS A 96 16.20 3.25 -7.55
N TYR A 97 17.06 3.26 -6.55
CA TYR A 97 18.17 4.18 -6.43
C TYR A 97 19.48 3.51 -6.82
N GLU A 98 20.35 4.27 -7.47
CA GLU A 98 21.75 3.92 -7.68
C GLU A 98 22.62 5.00 -7.04
N CYS A 99 23.61 4.59 -6.24
CA CYS A 99 24.57 5.52 -5.67
C CYS A 99 25.59 5.95 -6.73
N GLY A 100 25.69 7.26 -6.98
CA GLY A 100 26.65 7.81 -7.94
C GLY A 100 28.13 7.64 -7.54
N LEU A 101 28.44 7.30 -6.29
CA LEU A 101 29.82 7.09 -5.84
C LEU A 101 30.28 5.63 -5.95
N CYS A 102 29.46 4.68 -5.50
CA CYS A 102 29.85 3.26 -5.42
C CYS A 102 29.07 2.35 -6.36
N GLY A 103 28.05 2.86 -7.06
CA GLY A 103 27.20 2.10 -7.98
C GLY A 103 26.25 1.12 -7.30
N GLN A 104 26.22 1.06 -5.96
CA GLN A 104 25.31 0.15 -5.26
C GLN A 104 23.85 0.56 -5.52
N ILE A 105 23.03 -0.45 -5.79
CA ILE A 105 21.59 -0.31 -6.00
C ILE A 105 20.87 -0.50 -4.66
N ALA A 106 19.86 0.32 -4.41
CA ALA A 106 18.99 0.22 -3.26
C ALA A 106 17.55 0.52 -3.66
N TYR A 107 16.61 -0.11 -2.98
CA TYR A 107 15.18 0.02 -3.26
C TYR A 107 14.52 0.69 -2.08
N ARG A 108 13.63 1.64 -2.35
CA ARG A 108 12.84 2.29 -1.31
C ARG A 108 11.40 2.36 -1.75
N THR A 109 10.49 2.05 -0.83
CA THR A 109 9.05 2.07 -1.10
C THR A 109 8.40 3.14 -0.24
N TYR A 110 7.61 3.99 -0.90
CA TYR A 110 6.87 5.10 -0.31
C TYR A 110 5.36 4.81 -0.37
N GLU A 111 4.66 4.98 0.73
CA GLU A 111 3.25 4.63 0.84
C GLU A 111 2.51 5.37 1.96
N ILE A 112 1.18 5.36 1.86
CA ILE A 112 0.27 5.66 2.98
C ILE A 112 -0.36 4.37 3.47
N VAL A 113 -0.01 3.97 4.69
CA VAL A 113 -0.42 2.69 5.27
C VAL A 113 -1.86 2.76 5.79
N CYS A 114 -2.17 3.82 6.54
CA CYS A 114 -3.50 4.12 7.05
C CYS A 114 -3.59 5.61 7.44
N GLU A 115 -4.68 6.00 8.10
CA GLU A 115 -4.90 7.38 8.54
C GLU A 115 -3.75 7.83 9.44
N ASP A 116 -3.17 8.99 9.09
CA ASP A 116 -2.02 9.63 9.74
C ASP A 116 -0.69 8.84 9.69
N VAL A 117 -0.65 7.71 8.98
CA VAL A 117 0.53 6.84 8.91
C VAL A 117 1.01 6.70 7.46
N THR A 118 2.15 7.34 7.18
CA THR A 118 2.93 7.16 5.96
C THR A 118 4.21 6.38 6.25
N SER A 119 4.75 5.70 5.24
CA SER A 119 5.93 4.85 5.35
C SER A 119 6.86 5.09 4.15
N ASP A 120 8.15 5.21 4.41
CA ASP A 120 9.23 5.40 3.41
C ASP A 120 10.41 4.48 3.72
N ARG A 121 10.15 3.17 3.71
CA ARG A 121 11.12 2.16 4.17
C ARG A 121 12.02 1.66 3.03
N TRP A 122 13.27 1.34 3.38
CA TRP A 122 14.18 0.61 2.49
C TRP A 122 13.70 -0.84 2.32
N GLY A 123 13.70 -1.31 1.09
CA GLY A 123 13.15 -2.59 0.68
C GLY A 123 12.00 -2.45 -0.32
N ARG A 124 11.44 -3.60 -0.66
CA ARG A 124 10.40 -3.75 -1.68
C ARG A 124 9.41 -4.85 -1.36
N TYR A 125 8.24 -4.76 -1.98
CA TYR A 125 7.24 -5.83 -1.95
C TYR A 125 7.61 -6.94 -2.94
N MET A 126 7.63 -8.18 -2.47
CA MET A 126 7.98 -9.34 -3.33
C MET A 126 6.77 -10.02 -3.95
N LYS A 127 5.58 -9.75 -3.43
CA LYS A 127 4.35 -10.39 -3.89
C LYS A 127 3.39 -9.36 -4.43
N THR A 128 3.71 -8.87 -5.62
CA THR A 128 2.90 -7.87 -6.32
C THR A 128 1.99 -8.53 -7.36
N TYR A 129 0.87 -7.87 -7.66
CA TYR A 129 -0.02 -8.21 -8.78
C TYR A 129 0.52 -7.73 -10.13
N GLY A 130 1.56 -6.90 -10.08
CA GLY A 130 2.29 -6.33 -11.20
C GLY A 130 3.11 -5.14 -10.70
N ASP A 131 4.20 -4.86 -11.42
CA ASP A 131 5.01 -3.66 -11.24
C ASP A 131 4.81 -2.83 -12.52
N GLU A 132 4.09 -1.72 -12.42
CA GLU A 132 3.90 -0.83 -13.57
C GLU A 132 5.07 0.18 -13.59
N PRO A 133 6.00 0.10 -14.56
CA PRO A 133 7.07 1.08 -14.67
C PRO A 133 6.48 2.45 -15.00
N ILE A 134 6.99 3.47 -14.32
CA ILE A 134 6.56 4.85 -14.48
C ILE A 134 7.66 5.61 -15.23
N PHE A 135 7.25 6.34 -16.26
CA PHE A 135 8.14 7.12 -17.12
C PHE A 135 7.85 8.61 -16.99
N GLY A 136 8.84 9.46 -17.32
CA GLY A 136 8.64 10.91 -17.42
C GLY A 136 8.73 11.67 -16.09
N ILE A 137 9.35 11.09 -15.06
CA ILE A 137 9.58 11.76 -13.77
C ILE A 137 10.73 12.78 -13.89
N GLY A 138 10.46 14.04 -13.53
CA GLY A 138 11.39 15.17 -13.67
C GLY A 138 12.45 15.26 -12.56
N THR A 139 12.16 14.78 -11.36
CA THR A 139 13.14 14.74 -10.25
C THR A 139 13.72 13.34 -10.02
N THR A 140 15.04 13.24 -9.99
CA THR A 140 15.76 11.97 -9.74
C THR A 140 16.58 12.00 -8.46
N GLU A 141 16.66 13.12 -7.76
CA GLU A 141 17.44 13.23 -6.53
C GLU A 141 16.63 12.74 -5.34
N PHE A 142 17.29 11.98 -4.46
CA PHE A 142 16.68 11.43 -3.25
C PHE A 142 15.97 12.51 -2.42
N ASP A 143 16.63 13.63 -2.13
CA ASP A 143 16.07 14.72 -1.33
C ASP A 143 14.85 15.38 -1.98
N GLY A 144 14.81 15.41 -3.32
CA GLY A 144 13.66 15.91 -4.06
C GLY A 144 12.44 15.02 -3.87
N ILE A 145 12.64 13.70 -3.95
CA ILE A 145 11.57 12.71 -3.76
C ILE A 145 11.09 12.72 -2.30
N GLN A 146 12.02 12.77 -1.33
CA GLN A 146 11.68 12.83 0.09
C GLN A 146 10.87 14.09 0.42
N ARG A 147 11.22 15.25 -0.15
CA ARG A 147 10.46 16.49 0.06
C ARG A 147 9.03 16.38 -0.47
N VAL A 148 8.83 15.73 -1.62
CA VAL A 148 7.48 15.47 -2.15
C VAL A 148 6.72 14.56 -1.19
N PHE A 149 7.34 13.45 -0.76
CA PHE A 149 6.77 12.52 0.22
C PHE A 149 6.34 13.21 1.51
N ASP A 150 7.22 14.00 2.13
CA ASP A 150 6.96 14.71 3.39
C ASP A 150 5.81 15.73 3.25
N GLY A 151 5.59 16.25 2.04
CA GLY A 151 4.48 17.14 1.68
C GLY A 151 3.20 16.43 1.25
N MET A 152 3.16 15.10 1.25
CA MET A 152 1.95 14.34 0.93
C MET A 152 0.96 14.39 2.09
N TRP A 153 -0.32 14.31 1.74
CA TRP A 153 -1.40 14.25 2.73
C TRP A 153 -1.41 12.90 3.46
N LYS A 154 -2.02 12.87 4.65
CA LYS A 154 -2.11 11.69 5.52
C LYS A 154 -3.54 11.32 5.96
N ASN A 155 -4.54 12.10 5.54
CA ASN A 155 -5.95 11.86 5.84
C ASN A 155 -6.55 10.75 4.95
N TYR A 156 -6.12 9.53 5.21
CA TYR A 156 -6.54 8.33 4.49
C TYR A 156 -8.02 8.03 4.68
N HIS A 157 -8.70 7.69 3.59
CA HIS A 157 -10.01 7.07 3.62
C HIS A 157 -10.10 5.95 2.58
N LEU A 158 -10.43 4.74 3.04
CA LEU A 158 -10.42 3.51 2.24
C LEU A 158 -11.17 3.63 0.89
N ILE A 159 -12.26 4.39 0.87
CA ILE A 159 -13.17 4.44 -0.30
C ILE A 159 -12.84 5.55 -1.31
N TYR A 160 -12.54 6.76 -0.87
CA TYR A 160 -12.50 7.96 -1.72
C TYR A 160 -11.20 8.77 -1.63
N ARG A 161 -10.25 8.32 -0.81
CA ARG A 161 -8.96 8.98 -0.62
C ARG A 161 -7.94 7.97 -0.07
N ASN A 162 -7.65 6.95 -0.87
CA ASN A 162 -6.91 5.78 -0.42
C ASN A 162 -5.47 5.75 -0.97
N CYS A 163 -4.78 4.63 -0.75
CA CYS A 163 -3.39 4.43 -1.17
C CYS A 163 -3.18 4.53 -2.70
N LYS A 164 -4.19 4.23 -3.52
CA LYS A 164 -4.12 4.37 -4.99
C LYS A 164 -4.12 5.84 -5.39
N ASP A 165 -5.00 6.63 -4.78
CA ASP A 165 -5.07 8.08 -4.99
C ASP A 165 -3.76 8.74 -4.53
N TRP A 166 -3.29 8.35 -3.34
CA TRP A 166 -2.05 8.86 -2.76
C TRP A 166 -0.84 8.57 -3.65
N THR A 167 -0.70 7.33 -4.13
CA THR A 167 0.42 6.95 -5.00
C THR A 167 0.35 7.69 -6.34
N SER A 168 -0.85 7.87 -6.89
CA SER A 168 -1.04 8.61 -8.15
C SER A 168 -0.65 10.07 -8.01
N GLU A 169 -1.07 10.74 -6.92
CA GLU A 169 -0.70 12.12 -6.66
C GLU A 169 0.81 12.27 -6.38
N MET A 170 1.44 11.32 -5.69
CA MET A 170 2.89 11.33 -5.50
C MET A 170 3.63 11.29 -6.84
N VAL A 171 3.19 10.42 -7.76
CA VAL A 171 3.77 10.31 -9.11
C VAL A 171 3.58 11.60 -9.91
N GLU A 172 2.39 12.20 -9.85
CA GLU A 172 2.10 13.48 -10.51
C GLU A 172 3.02 14.60 -10.01
N ARG A 173 3.25 14.69 -8.70
CA ARG A 173 4.14 15.70 -8.10
C ARG A 173 5.63 15.48 -8.38
N LEU A 174 6.02 14.26 -8.76
CA LEU A 174 7.40 13.93 -9.13
C LEU A 174 7.68 14.17 -10.63
N SER A 175 6.63 14.21 -11.45
CA SER A 175 6.69 14.44 -12.90
C SER A 175 7.02 15.89 -13.22
#